data_AF-A0A3B9IRW9-F1
#
_entry.id   AF-A0A3B9IRW9-F1
#
_cell.length_a   1.000
_cell.length_b   1.000
_cell.length_c   1.000
_cell.angle_alpha   90.00
_cell.angle_beta   90.00
_cell.angle_gamma   90.00
#
_symmetry.space_group_name_H-M   'P 1'
#
loop_
_entity.id
_entity.type
_entity.pdbx_description
1 polymer ?
#
loop_
_entity_poly.entity_id
_entity_poly.type
_entity_poly.pdbx_seq_one_letter_code
_entity_poly.pdbx_strand_id
1 'polypeptide(L)'
;MSDLERLRAGAAHQAVMEIRAMTSARAYRQRIRSLPAEIVINGLGQALAMLVRDGASDRLEDAAAARTLMEHLQAWLCRGFPASPLAARKGPLVERITTCSDATYVWAGVEAQAYLRWLKKFAEAYLADADDGGRRG
;
A
#
# COMPACT_ATOMS: atom_id res chain seq x y z
N MET A 1 1.46 19.17 12.93
CA MET A 1 1.19 17.84 12.37
C MET A 1 -0.14 17.39 12.95
N SER A 2 -1.17 17.15 12.13
CA SER A 2 -2.46 16.67 12.66
C SER A 2 -2.33 15.24 13.20
N ASP A 3 -3.25 14.83 14.08
CA ASP A 3 -3.22 13.46 14.63
C ASP A 3 -3.30 12.38 13.53
N LEU A 4 -4.05 12.63 12.47
CA LEU A 4 -4.15 11.69 11.35
C LEU A 4 -2.84 11.56 10.57
N GLU A 5 -2.08 12.65 10.39
CA GLU A 5 -0.74 12.58 9.78
C GLU A 5 0.23 11.77 10.64
N ARG A 6 0.16 11.90 11.97
CA ARG A 6 0.96 11.09 12.91
C ARG A 6 0.61 9.61 12.82
N LEU A 7 -0.69 9.27 12.71
CA LEU A 7 -1.15 7.89 12.54
C LEU A 7 -0.69 7.29 11.21
N ARG A 8 -0.80 8.04 10.10
CA ARG A 8 -0.32 7.63 8.78
C ARG A 8 1.18 7.33 8.82
N ALA A 9 1.96 8.25 9.39
CA ALA A 9 3.40 8.08 9.51
C ALA A 9 3.76 6.85 10.35
N GLY A 10 3.11 6.65 11.50
CA GLY A 10 3.35 5.50 12.37
C GLY A 10 3.03 4.16 11.69
N ALA A 11 1.86 4.06 11.05
CA ALA A 11 1.46 2.85 10.31
C ALA A 11 2.39 2.56 9.13
N ALA A 12 2.75 3.59 8.36
CA ALA A 12 3.64 3.44 7.21
C ALA A 12 5.07 3.05 7.63
N HIS A 13 5.57 3.62 8.73
CA HIS A 13 6.86 3.25 9.29
C HIS A 13 6.88 1.77 9.70
N GLN A 14 5.87 1.32 10.44
CA GLN A 14 5.75 -0.07 10.87
C GLN A 14 5.71 -1.04 9.68
N ALA A 15 4.88 -0.74 8.68
CA ALA A 15 4.76 -1.53 7.45
C ALA A 15 6.09 -1.65 6.67
N VAL A 16 6.88 -0.57 6.61
CA VAL A 16 8.20 -0.60 5.95
C VAL A 16 9.22 -1.38 6.76
N MET A 17 9.19 -1.27 8.09
CA MET A 17 10.10 -2.04 8.96
C MET A 17 9.82 -3.55 8.88
N GLU A 18 8.56 -3.96 8.78
CA GLU A 18 8.15 -5.35 8.63
C GLU A 18 8.77 -6.00 7.39
N ILE A 19 8.73 -5.33 6.24
CA ILE A 19 9.24 -5.89 4.99
C ILE A 19 10.75 -5.69 4.79
N ARG A 20 11.41 -4.88 5.62
CA ARG A 20 12.82 -4.46 5.41
C ARG A 20 13.79 -5.64 5.23
N ALA A 21 13.58 -6.72 5.97
CA ALA A 21 14.44 -7.91 5.92
C ALA A 21 13.95 -8.99 4.93
N MET A 22 12.84 -8.75 4.22
CA MET A 22 12.28 -9.71 3.27
C MET A 22 12.94 -9.57 1.89
N THR A 23 13.03 -10.66 1.15
CA THR A 23 13.54 -10.66 -0.24
C THR A 23 12.70 -9.79 -1.17
N SER A 24 11.40 -9.65 -0.88
CA SER A 24 10.48 -8.80 -1.62
C SER A 24 10.63 -7.28 -1.36
N ALA A 25 11.53 -6.84 -0.46
CA ALA A 25 11.69 -5.43 -0.10
C ALA A 25 11.95 -4.50 -1.30
N ARG A 26 12.78 -4.96 -2.24
CA ARG A 26 13.10 -4.23 -3.47
C ARG A 26 11.86 -4.06 -4.35
N ALA A 27 11.16 -5.15 -4.64
CA ALA A 27 9.94 -5.15 -5.45
C ALA A 27 8.82 -4.33 -4.80
N TYR A 28 8.71 -4.38 -3.47
CA TYR A 28 7.77 -3.59 -2.68
C TYR A 28 8.03 -2.09 -2.82
N ARG A 29 9.31 -1.65 -2.69
CA ARG A 29 9.71 -0.26 -2.93
C ARG A 29 9.37 0.18 -4.35
N GLN A 30 9.62 -0.65 -5.36
CA GLN A 30 9.28 -0.35 -6.75
C GLN A 30 7.77 -0.17 -6.93
N ARG A 31 6.95 -1.04 -6.31
CA ARG A 31 5.50 -0.95 -6.42
C ARG A 31 4.92 0.29 -5.74
N ILE A 32 5.42 0.66 -4.56
CA ILE A 32 4.99 1.91 -3.89
C ILE A 32 5.29 3.15 -4.75
N ARG A 33 6.35 3.13 -5.57
CA ARG A 33 6.66 4.25 -6.46
C ARG A 33 5.63 4.43 -7.57
N SER A 34 5.07 3.33 -8.11
CA SER A 34 4.13 3.38 -9.23
C SER A 34 2.67 3.54 -8.79
N LEU A 35 2.27 2.90 -7.69
CA LEU A 35 0.86 2.80 -7.30
C LEU A 35 0.14 4.15 -7.10
N PRO A 36 0.75 5.21 -6.51
CA PRO A 36 0.10 6.53 -6.42
C PRO A 36 -0.29 7.10 -7.78
N ALA A 37 0.57 6.96 -8.79
CA ALA A 37 0.30 7.43 -10.14
C ALA A 37 -0.78 6.57 -10.82
N GLU A 38 -0.73 5.24 -10.64
CA GLU A 38 -1.77 4.33 -11.14
C GLU A 38 -3.16 4.67 -10.60
N ILE A 39 -3.27 5.05 -9.32
CA ILE A 39 -4.54 5.48 -8.72
C ILE A 39 -5.05 6.78 -9.36
N VAL A 40 -4.16 7.74 -9.70
CA VAL A 40 -4.56 8.98 -10.38
C VAL A 40 -5.05 8.69 -11.80
N ILE A 41 -4.38 7.81 -12.53
CA ILE A 41 -4.65 7.55 -13.96
C ILE A 41 -5.88 6.64 -14.13
N ASN A 42 -5.94 5.55 -13.37
CA ASN A 42 -6.91 4.47 -13.58
C ASN A 42 -8.01 4.43 -12.50
N GLY A 43 -7.87 5.23 -11.44
CA GLY A 43 -8.72 5.16 -10.26
C GLY A 43 -8.31 4.06 -9.28
N LEU A 44 -8.83 4.16 -8.05
CA LEU A 44 -8.49 3.26 -6.96
C LEU A 44 -8.89 1.80 -7.26
N GLY A 45 -10.10 1.56 -7.79
CA GLY A 45 -10.58 0.21 -8.08
C GLY A 45 -9.67 -0.57 -9.05
N GLN A 46 -9.30 0.06 -10.17
CA GLN A 46 -8.43 -0.58 -11.15
C GLN A 46 -7.00 -0.76 -10.63
N ALA A 47 -6.46 0.22 -9.90
CA ALA A 47 -5.15 0.10 -9.27
C ALA A 47 -5.08 -1.09 -8.28
N LEU A 48 -6.12 -1.29 -7.47
CA LEU A 48 -6.22 -2.45 -6.59
C LEU A 48 -6.37 -3.77 -7.36
N ALA A 49 -7.16 -3.79 -8.43
CA ALA A 49 -7.30 -4.99 -9.27
C ALA A 49 -5.97 -5.39 -9.95
N MET A 50 -5.19 -4.42 -10.41
CA MET A 50 -3.84 -4.66 -10.92
C MET A 50 -2.92 -5.22 -9.83
N LEU A 51 -3.01 -4.70 -8.60
CA LEU A 51 -2.24 -5.23 -7.48
C LEU A 51 -2.61 -6.68 -7.13
N VAL A 52 -3.90 -7.05 -7.24
CA VAL A 52 -4.34 -8.46 -7.13
C VAL A 52 -3.71 -9.33 -8.22
N ARG A 53 -3.77 -8.89 -9.48
CA ARG A 53 -3.15 -9.60 -10.61
C ARG A 53 -1.66 -9.80 -10.39
N ASP A 54 -0.96 -8.75 -9.97
CA ASP A 54 0.49 -8.79 -9.75
C ASP A 54 0.83 -9.73 -8.57
N GLY A 55 -0.04 -9.81 -7.56
CA GLY A 55 0.05 -10.76 -6.45
C GLY A 55 -0.13 -12.24 -6.82
N ALA A 56 -0.58 -12.53 -8.04
CA ALA A 56 -0.71 -13.86 -8.63
C ALA A 56 0.38 -14.17 -9.68
N SER A 57 1.42 -13.32 -9.79
CA SER A 57 2.54 -13.54 -10.71
C SER A 57 3.41 -14.73 -10.29
N ASP A 58 4.01 -15.41 -11.28
CA ASP A 58 5.02 -16.46 -11.06
C ASP A 58 6.35 -15.91 -10.51
N ARG A 59 6.57 -14.59 -10.59
CA ARG A 59 7.72 -13.92 -9.99
C ARG A 59 7.48 -13.77 -8.48
N LEU A 60 7.99 -14.73 -7.71
CA LEU A 60 7.67 -14.85 -6.28
C LEU A 60 7.90 -13.57 -5.46
N GLU A 61 8.98 -12.83 -5.71
CA GLU A 61 9.28 -11.57 -4.99
C GLU A 61 8.30 -10.45 -5.37
N ASP A 62 8.00 -10.30 -6.66
CA ASP A 62 7.02 -9.31 -7.16
C ASP A 62 5.62 -9.62 -6.63
N ALA A 63 5.25 -10.90 -6.65
CA ALA A 63 3.96 -11.37 -6.15
C ALA A 63 3.84 -11.19 -4.63
N ALA A 64 4.90 -11.50 -3.88
CA ALA A 64 4.95 -11.24 -2.43
C ALA A 64 4.85 -9.75 -2.12
N ALA A 65 5.60 -8.90 -2.83
CA ALA A 65 5.54 -7.46 -2.68
C ALA A 65 4.13 -6.90 -2.94
N ALA A 66 3.46 -7.36 -4.01
CA ALA A 66 2.11 -6.94 -4.36
C ALA A 66 1.09 -7.36 -3.28
N ARG A 67 1.17 -8.61 -2.79
CA ARG A 67 0.32 -9.11 -1.70
C ARG A 67 0.53 -8.31 -0.40
N THR A 68 1.77 -8.10 0.01
CA THR A 68 2.08 -7.33 1.22
C THR A 68 1.61 -5.87 1.11
N LEU A 69 1.74 -5.24 -0.06
CA LEU A 69 1.21 -3.89 -0.27
C LEU A 69 -0.32 -3.85 -0.20
N MET A 70 -1.01 -4.86 -0.73
CA MET A 70 -2.46 -4.99 -0.61
C MET A 70 -2.87 -5.14 0.86
N GLU A 71 -2.14 -5.94 1.64
CA GLU A 71 -2.38 -6.14 3.07
C GLU A 71 -2.19 -4.85 3.86
N HIS A 72 -1.13 -4.07 3.60
CA HIS A 72 -0.90 -2.78 4.24
C HIS A 72 -1.98 -1.76 3.90
N LEU A 73 -2.43 -1.70 2.64
CA LEU A 73 -3.55 -0.85 2.24
C LEU A 73 -4.86 -1.27 2.92
N GLN A 74 -5.12 -2.57 2.98
CA GLN A 74 -6.29 -3.11 3.65
C GLN A 74 -6.27 -2.79 5.15
N ALA A 75 -5.12 -2.99 5.81
CA ALA A 75 -4.95 -2.67 7.22
C ALA A 75 -5.25 -1.17 7.47
N TRP A 76 -4.69 -0.28 6.65
CA TRP A 76 -4.89 1.16 6.80
C TRP A 76 -6.34 1.61 6.53
N LEU A 77 -6.89 1.24 5.37
CA LEU A 77 -8.19 1.72 4.91
C LEU A 77 -9.36 1.11 5.68
N CYS A 78 -9.18 -0.08 6.27
CA CYS A 78 -10.23 -0.78 7.00
C CYS A 78 -10.07 -0.70 8.53
N ARG A 79 -8.85 -0.57 9.07
CA ARG A 79 -8.58 -0.69 10.51
C ARG A 79 -7.51 0.26 11.05
N GLY A 80 -6.96 1.15 10.23
CA GLY A 80 -5.82 1.99 10.59
C GLY A 80 -6.12 3.01 11.70
N PHE A 81 -7.37 3.47 11.78
CA PHE A 81 -7.82 4.45 12.77
C PHE A 81 -9.36 4.37 12.97
N PRO A 82 -9.92 4.94 14.06
CA PRO A 82 -11.35 4.83 14.37
C PRO A 82 -12.28 5.30 13.24
N ALA A 83 -11.84 6.28 12.45
CA ALA A 83 -12.58 6.79 11.30
C ALA A 83 -12.02 6.28 9.96
N SER A 84 -11.41 5.09 9.91
CA SER A 84 -10.96 4.51 8.64
C SER A 84 -12.13 4.38 7.64
N PRO A 85 -11.94 4.74 6.36
CA PRO A 85 -13.03 4.93 5.40
C PRO A 85 -13.88 3.67 5.17
N LEU A 86 -13.28 2.49 5.34
CA LEU A 86 -13.94 1.20 5.09
C LEU A 86 -14.16 0.39 6.37
N ALA A 87 -14.04 0.99 7.56
CA ALA A 87 -14.12 0.29 8.84
C ALA A 87 -15.48 -0.41 9.07
N ALA A 88 -16.58 0.21 8.66
CA ALA A 88 -17.94 -0.33 8.83
C ALA A 88 -18.25 -1.53 7.93
N ARG A 89 -17.39 -1.85 6.96
CA ARG A 89 -17.61 -2.92 5.98
C ARG A 89 -16.91 -4.21 6.40
N LYS A 90 -17.27 -5.34 5.80
CA LYS A 90 -16.61 -6.65 6.00
C LYS A 90 -16.07 -7.16 4.65
N GLY A 91 -15.23 -8.20 4.70
CA GLY A 91 -14.63 -8.80 3.49
C GLY A 91 -13.29 -8.18 3.06
N PRO A 92 -12.71 -8.66 1.94
CA PRO A 92 -11.47 -8.16 1.36
C PRO A 92 -11.59 -6.72 0.85
N LEU A 93 -10.47 -5.99 0.78
CA LEU A 93 -10.43 -4.58 0.39
C LEU A 93 -11.12 -4.30 -0.95
N VAL A 94 -10.89 -5.15 -1.96
CA VAL A 94 -11.48 -4.98 -3.30
C VAL A 94 -13.01 -5.04 -3.24
N GLU A 95 -13.58 -6.01 -2.52
CA GLU A 95 -15.04 -6.15 -2.35
C GLU A 95 -15.62 -4.94 -1.60
N ARG A 96 -14.92 -4.44 -0.57
CA ARG A 96 -15.36 -3.25 0.16
C ARG A 96 -15.41 -2.00 -0.71
N ILE A 97 -14.43 -1.86 -1.62
CA ILE A 97 -14.34 -0.72 -2.54
C ILE A 97 -15.44 -0.78 -3.60
N THR A 98 -15.74 -1.96 -4.16
CA THR A 98 -16.74 -2.10 -5.22
C THR A 98 -18.18 -2.01 -4.72
N THR A 99 -18.41 -2.20 -3.42
CA THR A 99 -19.74 -2.16 -2.79
C THR A 99 -20.00 -0.90 -1.97
N CYS A 100 -19.03 0.03 -1.89
CA CYS A 100 -19.17 1.26 -1.13
C CYS A 100 -19.96 2.35 -1.86
N SER A 101 -20.38 3.37 -1.11
CA SER A 101 -20.98 4.56 -1.71
C SER A 101 -19.92 5.43 -2.38
N ASP A 102 -20.33 6.26 -3.33
CA ASP A 102 -19.43 7.17 -4.04
C ASP A 102 -18.62 8.06 -3.09
N ALA A 103 -19.26 8.58 -2.03
CA ALA A 103 -18.59 9.40 -1.01
C ALA A 103 -17.49 8.62 -0.28
N THR A 104 -17.76 7.36 0.09
CA THR A 104 -16.76 6.49 0.71
C THR A 104 -15.64 6.13 -0.27
N TYR A 105 -15.97 5.91 -1.55
CA TYR A 105 -14.99 5.61 -2.59
C TYR A 105 -14.00 6.76 -2.78
N VAL A 106 -14.51 8.00 -2.93
CA VAL A 106 -13.69 9.20 -3.06
C VAL A 106 -12.80 9.39 -1.83
N TRP A 107 -13.38 9.23 -0.63
CA TRP A 107 -12.63 9.34 0.62
C TRP A 107 -11.52 8.28 0.72
N ALA A 108 -11.83 7.02 0.40
CA ALA A 108 -10.84 5.94 0.38
C ALA A 108 -9.71 6.22 -0.62
N GLY A 109 -10.01 6.83 -1.77
CA GLY A 109 -9.02 7.28 -2.74
C GLY A 109 -8.07 8.35 -2.18
N VAL A 110 -8.62 9.39 -1.56
CA VAL A 110 -7.82 10.46 -0.92
C VAL A 110 -6.97 9.90 0.22
N GLU A 111 -7.55 9.01 1.03
CA GLU A 111 -6.87 8.39 2.17
C GLU A 111 -5.74 7.45 1.73
N ALA A 112 -5.98 6.62 0.71
CA ALA A 112 -4.98 5.74 0.13
C ALA A 112 -3.78 6.54 -0.40
N GLN A 113 -4.04 7.64 -1.12
CA GLN A 113 -2.99 8.53 -1.60
C GLN A 113 -2.17 9.15 -0.46
N ALA A 114 -2.84 9.59 0.62
CA ALA A 114 -2.16 10.17 1.78
C ALA A 114 -1.25 9.16 2.50
N TYR A 115 -1.74 7.93 2.66
CA TYR A 115 -0.95 6.86 3.26
C TYR A 115 0.21 6.42 2.37
N LEU A 116 -0.02 6.24 1.06
CA LEU A 116 1.02 5.85 0.12
C LEU A 116 2.15 6.87 0.03
N ARG A 117 1.87 8.17 0.23
CA ARG A 117 2.92 9.19 0.34
C ARG A 117 3.85 8.94 1.52
N TRP A 118 3.32 8.55 2.68
CA TRP A 118 4.14 8.21 3.85
C TRP A 118 4.89 6.90 3.65
N LEU A 119 4.24 5.86 3.11
CA LEU A 119 4.89 4.60 2.74
C LEU A 119 6.06 4.84 1.80
N LYS A 120 5.89 5.68 0.77
CA LYS A 120 6.96 6.02 -0.19
C LYS A 120 8.15 6.66 0.50
N LYS A 121 7.93 7.67 1.36
CA LYS A 121 9.01 8.34 2.10
C LYS A 121 9.84 7.36 2.92
N PHE A 122 9.20 6.48 3.67
CA PHE A 122 9.92 5.50 4.50
C PHE A 122 10.56 4.39 3.67
N ALA A 123 9.90 3.90 2.62
CA ALA A 123 10.47 2.91 1.71
C ALA A 123 11.72 3.46 1.01
N GLU A 124 11.71 4.74 0.62
CA GLU A 124 12.87 5.41 0.03
C GLU A 124 14.02 5.60 1.03
N ALA A 125 13.72 5.83 2.31
CA ALA A 125 14.73 6.00 3.35
C ALA A 125 15.35 4.67 3.82
N TYR A 126 14.54 3.61 3.95
CA TYR A 126 14.96 2.38 4.66
C TYR A 126 15.14 1.15 3.79
N LEU A 127 14.61 1.16 2.56
CA LEU A 127 14.75 0.06 1.60
C LEU A 127 15.70 0.42 0.45
N ALA A 128 16.44 1.53 0.56
CA ALA A 128 17.40 1.97 -0.45
C ALA A 128 18.56 0.99 -0.64
N ASP A 129 19.05 0.41 0.46
CA ASP A 129 20.25 -0.44 0.47
C ASP A 129 19.98 -1.87 -0.06
N ALA A 130 18.71 -2.28 -0.16
CA ALA A 130 18.32 -3.54 -0.80
C ALA A 130 18.63 -3.56 -2.31
N ASP A 131 18.95 -2.41 -2.91
CA ASP A 131 19.34 -2.27 -4.31
C ASP A 131 20.85 -2.57 -4.54
N ASP A 132 21.69 -2.40 -3.51
CA ASP A 132 23.16 -2.43 -3.64
C ASP A 132 23.79 -3.79 -3.29
N GLY A 133 23.08 -4.66 -2.55
CA GLY A 133 23.52 -6.02 -2.23
C GLY A 133 23.54 -6.98 -3.42
N GLY A 134 22.94 -6.62 -4.56
CA GLY A 134 22.88 -7.45 -5.78
C GLY A 134 23.93 -7.11 -6.84
N ARG A 135 24.76 -6.07 -6.66
CA ARG A 135 25.84 -5.69 -7.60
C ARG A 135 27.24 -6.10 -7.15
N ARG A 136 27.37 -6.84 -6.04
CA ARG A 136 28.63 -7.40 -5.55
C ARG A 136 28.45 -8.89 -5.30
N GLY A 137 28.41 -9.67 -6.37
CA GLY A 137 28.38 -11.13 -6.37
C GLY A 137 29.03 -11.64 -7.64
#